data_AF-A0A8T6J8Q4-F1
#
_entry.id   AF-A0A8T6J8Q4-F1
#
_cell.length_a   1.000
_cell.length_b   1.000
_cell.length_c   1.000
_cell.angle_alpha   90.00
_cell.angle_beta   90.00
_cell.angle_gamma   90.00
#
_symmetry.space_group_name_H-M   'P 1'
#
loop_
_entity.id
_entity.type
_entity.pdbx_description
1 polymer ?
#
loop_
_entity_poly.entity_id
_entity_poly.type
_entity_poly.pdbx_seq_one_letter_code
_entity_poly.pdbx_strand_id
1 'polypeptide(L)'
;MLFRASWGEGFRAANMNNLYGARSFSAEGGTDLVQCQRAGVSPENCVEEQYATYTGGNPLLAPELSDSYNIGVVVDWEPITARVDFWSLDLEDGIGLASLQGLIEAELLGQCANTGRTENTIQTGSLAEIIECSPGNVLKRDPTSGALIEAEAGWGNTFKQEIGGVDVQLRYDLETATAGDFTFALYGARLLRFRSLSRTATDWSSSLGEGVGDSARPKYQAQGLVRWNYTDHTLSVYARHTAGYIRPDAGFEAPSHTEYDLIYRWTTPWDGRITIGVINVTDEDPEIDSFASPRPAVYDLYSLDGRVPYVSYRHFF
;
A
#
# COMPACT_ATOMS: atom_id res chain seq x y z
N MET A 1 30.07 -16.89 7.28
CA MET A 1 29.30 -16.56 6.05
C MET A 1 28.27 -17.64 5.79
N LEU A 2 27.04 -17.25 5.47
CA LEU A 2 25.88 -18.13 5.28
C LEU A 2 25.10 -17.67 4.05
N PHE A 3 24.76 -18.61 3.17
CA PHE A 3 23.81 -18.40 2.08
C PHE A 3 22.45 -18.94 2.49
N ARG A 4 21.38 -18.25 2.11
CA ARG A 4 20.01 -18.70 2.31
C ARG A 4 19.22 -18.52 1.04
N ALA A 5 18.36 -19.49 0.76
CA ALA A 5 17.36 -19.38 -0.26
C ALA A 5 16.07 -20.03 0.25
N SER A 6 14.94 -19.44 -0.08
CA SER A 6 13.62 -20.00 0.17
C SER A 6 12.71 -19.68 -1.00
N TRP A 7 11.85 -20.62 -1.33
CA TRP A 7 10.74 -20.45 -2.26
C TRP A 7 9.51 -21.09 -1.63
N GLY A 8 8.36 -20.49 -1.84
CA GLY A 8 7.11 -21.01 -1.33
C GLY A 8 5.91 -20.37 -1.99
N GLU A 9 4.88 -21.19 -2.10
CA GLU A 9 3.54 -20.80 -2.55
C GLU A 9 2.66 -20.58 -1.31
N GLY A 10 1.71 -19.66 -1.43
CA GLY A 10 0.76 -19.31 -0.38
C GLY A 10 -0.61 -19.05 -0.98
N PHE A 11 -1.63 -19.07 -0.12
CA PHE A 11 -2.96 -18.67 -0.51
C PHE A 11 -3.67 -17.94 0.62
N ARG A 12 -4.57 -17.02 0.26
CA ARG A 12 -5.50 -16.38 1.19
C ARG A 12 -6.92 -16.61 0.72
N ALA A 13 -7.68 -17.40 1.49
CA ALA A 13 -9.10 -17.56 1.26
C ALA A 13 -9.83 -16.21 1.46
N ALA A 14 -10.91 -16.01 0.69
CA ALA A 14 -11.79 -14.87 0.87
C ALA A 14 -12.34 -14.84 2.31
N ASN A 15 -12.37 -13.64 2.91
CA ASN A 15 -12.96 -13.48 4.24
C ASN A 15 -14.50 -13.55 4.16
N MET A 16 -15.16 -13.71 5.32
CA MET A 16 -16.62 -13.87 5.40
C MET A 16 -17.39 -12.65 4.85
N ASN A 17 -16.83 -11.44 5.00
CA ASN A 17 -17.45 -10.21 4.50
C ASN A 17 -17.39 -10.14 2.96
N ASN A 18 -16.30 -10.62 2.37
CA ASN A 18 -16.14 -10.67 0.92
C ASN A 18 -17.07 -11.71 0.29
N LEU A 19 -17.39 -12.80 1.00
CA LEU A 19 -18.25 -13.88 0.49
C LEU A 19 -19.75 -13.62 0.72
N TYR A 20 -20.12 -13.10 1.90
CA TYR A 20 -21.52 -13.01 2.35
C TYR A 20 -21.89 -11.65 2.93
N GLY A 21 -21.09 -10.62 2.68
CA GLY A 21 -21.41 -9.25 3.05
C GLY A 21 -22.78 -8.84 2.53
N ALA A 22 -23.57 -8.21 3.39
CA ALA A 22 -24.86 -7.65 3.00
C ALA A 22 -24.65 -6.61 1.88
N ARG A 23 -25.64 -6.52 0.99
CA ARG A 23 -25.61 -5.53 -0.09
C ARG A 23 -25.65 -4.12 0.50
N SER A 24 -24.81 -3.23 -0.02
CA SER A 24 -24.72 -1.82 0.35
C SER A 24 -24.89 -0.92 -0.88
N PHE A 25 -25.36 0.30 -0.67
CA PHE A 25 -25.59 1.29 -1.72
C PHE A 25 -24.56 2.42 -1.65
N SER A 26 -24.14 2.89 -2.83
CA SER A 26 -23.32 4.07 -3.06
C SER A 26 -23.78 4.80 -4.32
N ALA A 27 -23.35 6.05 -4.48
CA ALA A 27 -23.49 6.81 -5.72
C ALA A 27 -22.08 7.13 -6.24
N GLU A 28 -21.49 6.19 -6.99
CA GLU A 28 -20.13 6.33 -7.50
C GLU A 28 -20.11 7.23 -8.74
N GLY A 29 -19.09 8.09 -8.83
CA GLY A 29 -18.79 8.85 -10.03
C GLY A 29 -18.20 7.94 -11.11
N GLY A 30 -18.62 8.16 -12.35
CA GLY A 30 -18.09 7.44 -13.51
C GLY A 30 -18.38 8.18 -14.81
N THR A 31 -17.55 7.94 -15.81
CA THR A 31 -17.70 8.47 -17.15
C THR A 31 -18.13 7.33 -18.07
N ASP A 32 -19.38 7.35 -18.54
CA ASP A 32 -19.94 6.29 -19.40
C ASP A 32 -19.40 6.40 -20.83
N LEU A 33 -18.16 5.95 -21.01
CA LEU A 33 -17.46 5.98 -22.30
C LEU A 33 -18.18 5.15 -23.37
N VAL A 34 -18.90 4.10 -22.98
CA VAL A 34 -19.68 3.26 -23.90
C VAL A 34 -20.85 4.07 -24.47
N GLN A 35 -21.59 4.78 -23.61
CA GLN A 35 -22.69 5.63 -24.06
C GLN A 35 -22.20 6.82 -24.86
N CYS A 36 -21.09 7.45 -24.46
CA CYS A 36 -20.47 8.54 -25.21
C CYS A 36 -20.05 8.08 -26.62
N GLN A 37 -19.44 6.90 -26.74
CA GLN A 37 -19.10 6.32 -28.04
C GLN A 37 -20.35 6.09 -28.92
N ARG A 38 -21.44 5.57 -28.33
CA ARG A 38 -22.74 5.38 -29.04
C ARG A 38 -23.35 6.69 -29.50
N ALA A 39 -23.22 7.75 -28.70
CA ALA A 39 -23.71 9.09 -29.01
C ALA A 39 -22.80 9.89 -29.96
N GLY A 40 -21.62 9.35 -30.33
CA GLY A 40 -20.65 10.04 -31.18
C GLY A 40 -19.89 11.18 -30.46
N VAL A 41 -19.88 11.19 -29.13
CA VAL A 41 -19.15 12.14 -28.29
C VAL A 41 -17.73 11.62 -28.10
N SER A 42 -16.72 12.49 -28.27
CA SER A 42 -15.33 12.11 -28.02
C SER A 42 -15.09 11.85 -26.52
N PRO A 43 -14.19 10.92 -26.14
CA PRO A 43 -13.91 10.61 -24.74
C PRO A 43 -13.58 11.83 -23.87
N GLU A 44 -12.86 12.80 -24.43
CA GLU A 44 -12.47 14.06 -23.76
C GLU A 44 -13.64 14.97 -23.40
N ASN A 45 -14.77 14.85 -24.11
CA ASN A 45 -15.98 15.64 -23.90
C ASN A 45 -17.08 14.85 -23.17
N CYS A 46 -16.79 13.61 -22.76
CA CYS A 46 -17.71 12.79 -22.00
C CYS A 46 -17.77 13.30 -20.55
N VAL A 47 -18.98 13.52 -20.04
CA VAL A 47 -19.19 14.10 -18.71
C VAL A 47 -19.22 12.98 -17.67
N GLU A 48 -18.57 13.22 -16.53
CA GLU A 48 -18.68 12.36 -15.36
C GLU A 48 -20.02 12.58 -14.67
N GLU A 49 -20.74 11.48 -14.41
CA GLU A 49 -22.02 11.49 -13.70
C GLU A 49 -21.96 10.50 -12.53
N GLN A 50 -22.93 10.59 -11.62
CA GLN A 50 -23.07 9.63 -10.52
C GLN A 50 -24.10 8.57 -10.86
N TYR A 51 -23.73 7.31 -10.64
CA TYR A 51 -24.60 6.16 -10.88
C TYR A 51 -24.89 5.42 -9.60
N ALA A 52 -26.08 4.82 -9.53
CA ALA A 52 -26.47 3.95 -8.43
C ALA A 52 -25.59 2.70 -8.45
N THR A 53 -24.69 2.55 -7.48
CA THR A 53 -23.75 1.44 -7.41
C THR A 53 -23.98 0.64 -6.15
N TYR A 54 -24.11 -0.67 -6.31
CA TYR A 54 -24.29 -1.60 -5.21
C TYR A 54 -23.08 -2.50 -5.06
N THR A 55 -22.62 -2.67 -3.83
CA THR A 55 -21.56 -3.63 -3.51
C THR A 55 -22.13 -4.70 -2.58
N GLY A 56 -21.54 -5.90 -2.57
CA GLY A 56 -22.02 -7.00 -1.74
C GLY A 56 -21.08 -8.19 -1.76
N GLY A 57 -21.36 -9.19 -0.93
CA GLY A 57 -20.62 -10.44 -0.88
C GLY A 57 -20.74 -11.23 -2.18
N ASN A 58 -19.64 -11.86 -2.59
CA ASN A 58 -19.56 -12.72 -3.75
C ASN A 58 -19.12 -14.14 -3.34
N PRO A 59 -20.03 -15.13 -3.31
CA PRO A 59 -19.68 -16.50 -2.92
C PRO A 59 -18.87 -17.25 -4.00
N LEU A 60 -18.64 -16.64 -5.16
CA LEU A 60 -17.90 -17.22 -6.28
C LEU A 60 -16.43 -16.79 -6.33
N LEU A 61 -15.93 -16.13 -5.28
CA LEU A 61 -14.53 -15.72 -5.18
C LEU A 61 -13.59 -16.93 -5.12
N ALA A 62 -12.55 -16.89 -5.96
CA ALA A 62 -11.40 -17.75 -5.82
C ALA A 62 -10.49 -17.24 -4.68
N PRO A 63 -9.70 -18.12 -4.03
CA PRO A 63 -8.67 -17.67 -3.11
C PRO A 63 -7.60 -16.85 -3.85
N GLU A 64 -7.00 -15.87 -3.18
CA GLU A 64 -5.79 -15.23 -3.68
C GLU A 64 -4.63 -16.21 -3.59
N LEU A 65 -3.77 -16.22 -4.60
CA LEU A 65 -2.59 -17.07 -4.67
C LEU A 65 -1.34 -16.21 -4.64
N SER A 66 -0.27 -16.70 -4.02
CA SER A 66 0.99 -15.98 -3.96
C SER A 66 2.18 -16.89 -4.17
N ASP A 67 3.10 -16.48 -5.03
CA ASP A 67 4.40 -17.10 -5.19
C ASP A 67 5.48 -16.18 -4.64
N SER A 68 6.36 -16.72 -3.81
CA SER A 68 7.42 -15.94 -3.19
C SER A 68 8.75 -16.64 -3.27
N TYR A 69 9.82 -15.85 -3.46
CA TYR A 69 11.17 -16.33 -3.28
C TYR A 69 12.02 -15.28 -2.55
N ASN A 70 13.04 -15.77 -1.83
CA ASN A 70 14.03 -14.97 -1.16
C ASN A 70 15.40 -15.63 -1.33
N ILE A 71 16.41 -14.83 -1.68
CA ILE A 71 17.80 -15.27 -1.79
C ILE A 71 18.65 -14.26 -1.04
N GLY A 72 19.45 -14.73 -0.09
CA GLY A 72 20.21 -13.83 0.77
C GLY A 72 21.56 -14.36 1.20
N VAL A 73 22.42 -13.43 1.56
CA VAL A 73 23.75 -13.68 2.10
C VAL A 73 23.87 -13.00 3.45
N VAL A 74 24.41 -13.73 4.42
CA VAL A 74 24.79 -13.20 5.72
C VAL A 74 26.30 -13.38 5.88
N VAL A 75 26.99 -12.27 6.05
CA VAL A 75 28.41 -12.23 6.36
C VAL A 75 28.54 -11.79 7.80
N ASP A 76 29.22 -12.60 8.59
CA ASP A 76 29.62 -12.25 9.94
C ASP A 76 31.13 -12.34 9.96
N TRP A 77 31.77 -11.18 10.03
CA TRP A 77 33.21 -11.00 10.07
C TRP A 77 33.46 -9.91 11.10
N GLU A 78 33.60 -10.31 12.36
CA GLU A 78 33.89 -9.39 13.46
C GLU A 78 34.95 -8.35 13.05
N PRO A 79 34.68 -7.05 13.25
CA PRO A 79 33.55 -6.43 13.97
C PRO A 79 32.27 -6.14 13.14
N ILE A 80 32.17 -6.65 11.91
CA ILE A 80 31.10 -6.35 10.95
C ILE A 80 30.15 -7.54 10.81
N THR A 81 28.85 -7.27 10.92
CA THR A 81 27.80 -8.19 10.47
C THR A 81 27.01 -7.52 9.35
N ALA A 82 26.89 -8.18 8.21
CA ALA A 82 26.15 -7.69 7.06
C ALA A 82 25.18 -8.75 6.53
N ARG A 83 24.01 -8.31 6.09
CA ARG A 83 22.97 -9.14 5.51
C ARG A 83 22.37 -8.41 4.32
N VAL A 84 22.24 -9.13 3.21
CA VAL A 84 21.56 -8.65 2.02
C VAL A 84 20.62 -9.75 1.56
N ASP A 85 19.34 -9.42 1.39
CA ASP A 85 18.32 -10.34 0.87
C ASP A 85 17.64 -9.71 -0.35
N PHE A 86 17.51 -10.50 -1.41
CA PHE A 86 16.71 -10.20 -2.60
C PHE A 86 15.43 -11.00 -2.51
N TRP A 87 14.28 -10.37 -2.71
CA TRP A 87 12.99 -11.03 -2.60
C TRP A 87 12.03 -10.61 -3.71
N SER A 88 11.09 -11.50 -4.01
CA SER A 88 9.95 -11.22 -4.89
C SER A 88 8.71 -11.92 -4.35
N LEU A 89 7.57 -11.29 -4.59
CA LEU A 89 6.23 -11.76 -4.29
C LEU A 89 5.36 -11.45 -5.50
N ASP A 90 4.83 -12.49 -6.11
CA ASP A 90 3.86 -12.40 -7.19
C ASP A 90 2.50 -12.84 -6.63
N LEU A 91 1.52 -11.97 -6.71
CA LEU A 91 0.15 -12.16 -6.25
C LEU A 91 -0.76 -12.34 -7.45
N GLU A 92 -1.52 -13.44 -7.45
CA GLU A 92 -2.55 -13.73 -8.43
C GLU A 92 -3.93 -13.80 -7.78
N ASP A 93 -4.96 -13.58 -8.60
CA ASP A 93 -6.37 -13.59 -8.18
C ASP A 93 -6.66 -12.66 -7.00
N GLY A 94 -6.00 -11.50 -6.94
CA GLY A 94 -6.19 -10.49 -5.90
C GLY A 94 -7.65 -10.09 -5.74
N ILE A 95 -8.18 -10.19 -4.52
CA ILE A 95 -9.57 -9.92 -4.19
C ILE A 95 -9.72 -8.43 -3.87
N GLY A 96 -10.40 -7.70 -4.75
CA GLY A 96 -10.69 -6.29 -4.60
C GLY A 96 -12.15 -5.99 -4.91
N LEU A 97 -12.62 -4.82 -4.49
CA LEU A 97 -13.84 -4.24 -5.04
C LEU A 97 -13.55 -3.76 -6.47
N ALA A 98 -14.44 -4.07 -7.40
CA ALA A 98 -14.40 -3.41 -8.70
C ALA A 98 -14.79 -1.93 -8.54
N SER A 99 -14.12 -1.02 -9.26
CA SER A 99 -14.61 0.34 -9.40
C SER A 99 -15.66 0.41 -10.50
N LEU A 100 -16.67 1.28 -10.34
CA LEU A 100 -17.65 1.54 -11.41
C LEU A 100 -16.97 1.87 -12.74
N GLN A 101 -16.00 2.79 -12.71
CA GLN A 101 -15.25 3.22 -13.89
C GLN A 101 -14.52 2.04 -14.56
N GLY A 102 -13.91 1.15 -13.76
CA GLY A 102 -13.24 -0.04 -14.28
C GLY A 102 -14.21 -1.03 -14.96
N LEU A 103 -15.45 -1.14 -14.46
CA LEU A 103 -16.48 -1.97 -15.11
C LEU A 103 -16.95 -1.36 -16.43
N ILE A 104 -17.15 -0.05 -16.48
CA ILE A 104 -17.51 0.66 -17.73
C ILE A 104 -16.40 0.48 -18.78
N GLU A 105 -15.14 0.60 -18.38
CA GLU A 105 -13.99 0.35 -19.24
C GLU A 105 -13.91 -1.11 -19.70
N ALA A 106 -14.21 -2.06 -18.81
CA ALA A 106 -14.30 -3.48 -19.17
C ALA A 106 -15.34 -3.71 -20.26
N GLU A 107 -16.51 -3.07 -20.15
CA GLU A 107 -17.56 -3.15 -21.16
C GLU A 107 -17.09 -2.56 -22.49
N LEU A 108 -16.46 -1.38 -22.46
CA LEU A 108 -15.92 -0.72 -23.65
C LEU A 108 -14.88 -1.58 -24.37
N LEU A 109 -14.03 -2.28 -23.61
CA LEU A 109 -13.01 -3.20 -24.13
C LEU A 109 -13.59 -4.56 -24.56
N GLY A 110 -14.91 -4.76 -24.48
CA GLY A 110 -15.58 -6.00 -24.87
C GLY A 110 -15.33 -7.16 -23.91
N GLN A 111 -14.96 -6.89 -22.66
CA GLN A 111 -14.69 -7.89 -21.62
C GLN A 111 -15.95 -8.25 -20.81
N CYS A 112 -17.04 -7.52 -21.01
CA CYS A 112 -18.35 -7.85 -20.45
C CYS A 112 -19.26 -8.46 -21.52
N ALA A 113 -20.16 -9.34 -21.10
CA ALA A 113 -21.11 -10.01 -21.98
C ALA A 113 -22.52 -9.53 -21.70
N ASN A 114 -23.23 -9.16 -22.77
CA ASN A 114 -24.68 -9.01 -22.68
C ASN A 114 -25.32 -10.39 -22.50
N THR A 115 -26.03 -10.58 -21.41
CA THR A 115 -26.66 -11.86 -21.06
C THR A 115 -27.99 -12.10 -21.79
N GLY A 116 -28.54 -11.08 -22.46
CA GLY A 116 -29.87 -11.08 -23.05
C GLY A 116 -31.01 -11.09 -22.02
N ARG A 117 -30.69 -10.98 -20.72
CA ARG A 117 -31.65 -10.91 -19.63
C ARG A 117 -31.99 -9.45 -19.35
N THR A 118 -33.24 -9.22 -18.96
CA THR A 118 -33.70 -7.94 -18.43
C THR A 118 -34.26 -8.13 -17.02
N GLU A 119 -33.89 -7.23 -16.12
CA GLU A 119 -34.30 -7.25 -14.71
C GLU A 119 -34.67 -5.84 -14.25
N ASN A 120 -35.48 -5.74 -13.21
CA ASN A 120 -35.79 -4.43 -12.63
C ASN A 120 -34.59 -3.94 -11.81
N THR A 121 -34.24 -2.66 -11.96
CA THR A 121 -33.27 -1.99 -11.09
C THR A 121 -33.77 -1.96 -9.65
N ILE A 122 -32.84 -1.90 -8.70
CA ILE A 122 -33.17 -1.92 -7.27
C ILE A 122 -33.78 -0.58 -6.87
N GLN A 123 -33.21 0.54 -7.33
CA GLN A 123 -33.59 1.86 -6.86
C GLN A 123 -34.89 2.38 -7.50
N THR A 124 -35.03 2.24 -8.81
CA THR A 124 -36.15 2.84 -9.56
C THR A 124 -37.20 1.82 -10.00
N GLY A 125 -36.89 0.52 -9.97
CA GLY A 125 -37.75 -0.53 -10.50
C GLY A 125 -37.87 -0.51 -12.03
N SER A 126 -37.04 0.28 -12.72
CA SER A 126 -37.00 0.36 -14.17
C SER A 126 -36.44 -0.93 -14.75
N LEU A 127 -36.95 -1.36 -15.91
CA LEU A 127 -36.40 -2.52 -16.62
C LEU A 127 -35.00 -2.16 -17.18
N ALA A 128 -34.01 -3.01 -16.92
CA ALA A 128 -32.65 -2.83 -17.37
C ALA A 128 -32.08 -4.13 -17.98
N GLU A 129 -31.30 -3.99 -19.04
CA GLU A 129 -30.51 -5.06 -19.65
C GLU A 129 -29.26 -5.34 -18.83
N ILE A 130 -28.96 -6.63 -18.65
CA ILE A 130 -27.87 -7.12 -17.79
C ILE A 130 -26.62 -7.37 -18.62
N ILE A 131 -25.60 -6.54 -18.39
CA ILE A 131 -24.25 -6.67 -18.93
C ILE A 131 -23.35 -7.23 -17.82
N GLU A 132 -22.96 -8.50 -17.95
CA GLU A 132 -22.17 -9.20 -16.94
C GLU A 132 -20.68 -9.11 -17.25
N CYS A 133 -19.90 -8.50 -16.35
CA CYS A 133 -18.45 -8.34 -16.49
C CYS A 133 -17.68 -9.46 -15.77
N SER A 134 -18.19 -9.86 -14.60
CA SER A 134 -17.72 -11.02 -13.84
C SER A 134 -18.76 -11.42 -12.79
N PRO A 135 -18.65 -12.60 -12.16
CA PRO A 135 -19.55 -12.97 -11.08
C PRO A 135 -19.59 -11.90 -9.98
N GLY A 136 -20.77 -11.36 -9.68
CA GLY A 136 -20.96 -10.28 -8.72
C GLY A 136 -20.66 -8.87 -9.24
N ASN A 137 -20.32 -8.71 -10.53
CA ASN A 137 -20.07 -7.43 -11.18
C ASN A 137 -20.89 -7.29 -12.48
N VAL A 138 -21.88 -6.40 -12.43
CA VAL A 138 -22.92 -6.27 -13.47
C VAL A 138 -23.19 -4.79 -13.73
N LEU A 139 -23.26 -4.40 -15.01
CA LEU A 139 -23.80 -3.11 -15.42
C LEU A 139 -25.24 -3.30 -15.89
N LYS A 140 -26.15 -2.43 -15.44
CA LYS A 140 -27.57 -2.44 -15.79
C LYS A 140 -27.88 -1.23 -16.66
N ARG A 141 -28.13 -1.48 -17.95
CA ARG A 141 -28.37 -0.43 -18.95
C ARG A 141 -29.85 -0.36 -19.34
N ASP A 142 -30.31 0.82 -19.67
CA ASP A 142 -31.65 1.03 -20.22
C ASP A 142 -31.77 0.30 -21.59
N PRO A 143 -32.74 -0.61 -21.79
CA PRO A 143 -32.83 -1.40 -23.01
C PRO A 143 -33.15 -0.57 -24.27
N THR A 144 -33.66 0.66 -24.09
CA THR A 144 -34.06 1.53 -25.21
C THR A 144 -32.95 2.49 -25.61
N SER A 145 -32.39 3.20 -24.62
CA SER A 145 -31.41 4.28 -24.80
C SER A 145 -29.97 3.81 -24.63
N GLY A 146 -29.76 2.65 -24.02
CA GLY A 146 -28.43 2.12 -23.70
C GLY A 146 -27.72 2.80 -22.54
N ALA A 147 -28.35 3.80 -21.89
CA ALA A 147 -27.76 4.54 -20.78
C ALA A 147 -27.54 3.64 -19.56
N LEU A 148 -26.42 3.81 -18.85
CA LEU A 148 -26.20 3.13 -17.59
C LEU A 148 -27.17 3.67 -16.52
N ILE A 149 -27.90 2.79 -15.85
CA ILE A 149 -28.87 3.16 -14.81
C ILE A 149 -28.32 2.80 -13.42
N GLU A 150 -27.78 1.60 -13.30
CA GLU A 150 -27.36 0.99 -12.04
C GLU A 150 -26.20 0.04 -12.29
N ALA A 151 -25.33 -0.15 -11.30
CA ALA A 151 -24.26 -1.14 -11.35
C ALA A 151 -24.23 -1.97 -10.07
N GLU A 152 -23.86 -3.24 -10.19
CA GLU A 152 -23.36 -4.04 -9.09
C GLU A 152 -21.83 -4.12 -9.26
N ALA A 153 -21.08 -3.53 -8.31
CA ALA A 153 -19.62 -3.51 -8.28
C ALA A 153 -19.14 -4.25 -7.01
N GLY A 154 -19.35 -5.56 -7.00
CA GLY A 154 -19.03 -6.42 -5.87
C GLY A 154 -17.55 -6.78 -5.75
N TRP A 155 -17.25 -7.62 -4.77
CA TRP A 155 -15.94 -8.23 -4.65
C TRP A 155 -15.66 -9.15 -5.84
N GLY A 156 -14.45 -9.09 -6.39
CA GLY A 156 -13.99 -10.00 -7.44
C GLY A 156 -12.49 -10.28 -7.31
N ASN A 157 -12.02 -11.32 -7.99
CA ASN A 157 -10.60 -11.51 -8.27
C ASN A 157 -10.23 -10.53 -9.41
N THR A 158 -9.78 -9.33 -9.05
CA THR A 158 -9.72 -8.16 -9.95
C THR A 158 -8.31 -7.75 -10.33
N PHE A 159 -7.26 -8.27 -9.71
CA PHE A 159 -5.89 -7.82 -10.03
C PHE A 159 -4.82 -8.89 -9.83
N LYS A 160 -3.70 -8.68 -10.51
CA LYS A 160 -2.40 -9.29 -10.21
C LYS A 160 -1.47 -8.21 -9.67
N GLN A 161 -0.52 -8.60 -8.84
CA GLN A 161 0.48 -7.67 -8.31
C GLN A 161 1.85 -8.32 -8.21
N GLU A 162 2.88 -7.62 -8.62
CA GLU A 162 4.26 -8.06 -8.44
C GLU A 162 5.01 -7.05 -7.59
N ILE A 163 5.63 -7.56 -6.52
CA ILE A 163 6.38 -6.77 -5.56
C ILE A 163 7.73 -7.44 -5.38
N GLY A 164 8.81 -6.67 -5.51
CA GLY A 164 10.15 -7.20 -5.30
C GLY A 164 11.11 -6.14 -4.85
N GLY A 165 12.10 -6.55 -4.08
CA GLY A 165 12.99 -5.62 -3.40
C GLY A 165 14.30 -6.23 -2.94
N VAL A 166 15.11 -5.35 -2.36
CA VAL A 166 16.37 -5.66 -1.72
C VAL A 166 16.34 -5.08 -0.31
N ASP A 167 16.62 -5.93 0.66
CA ASP A 167 16.78 -5.53 2.04
C ASP A 167 18.26 -5.66 2.43
N VAL A 168 18.78 -4.62 3.08
CA VAL A 168 20.17 -4.52 3.52
C VAL A 168 20.18 -4.23 5.01
N GLN A 169 20.98 -4.99 5.74
CA GLN A 169 21.30 -4.73 7.13
C GLN A 169 22.82 -4.74 7.28
N LEU A 170 23.36 -3.68 7.84
CA LEU A 170 24.78 -3.56 8.18
C LEU A 170 24.89 -3.22 9.66
N ARG A 171 25.80 -3.88 10.36
CA ARG A 171 26.16 -3.59 11.73
C ARG A 171 27.67 -3.61 11.86
N TYR A 172 28.21 -2.66 12.62
CA TYR A 172 29.61 -2.54 12.95
C TYR A 172 29.74 -2.19 14.43
N ASP A 173 30.40 -3.07 15.19
CA ASP A 173 30.66 -2.89 16.61
C ASP A 173 32.12 -2.49 16.85
N LEU A 174 32.35 -1.26 17.26
CA LEU A 174 33.67 -0.72 17.56
C LEU A 174 33.88 -0.69 19.08
N GLU A 175 34.72 -1.57 19.56
CA GLU A 175 35.23 -1.54 20.93
C GLU A 175 36.40 -0.56 21.02
N THR A 176 36.41 0.26 22.07
CA THR A 176 37.52 1.19 22.32
C THR A 176 38.09 0.98 23.73
N ALA A 177 39.41 1.17 23.87
CA ALA A 177 40.07 0.92 25.15
C ALA A 177 39.60 1.85 26.29
N THR A 178 39.13 3.05 25.97
CA THR A 178 38.80 4.09 26.98
C THR A 178 37.59 4.94 26.67
N ALA A 179 37.08 4.94 25.44
CA ALA A 179 35.98 5.80 25.03
C ALA A 179 34.62 5.08 25.04
N GLY A 180 34.54 3.82 25.49
CA GLY A 180 33.33 3.00 25.45
C GLY A 180 33.13 2.31 24.10
N ASP A 181 31.99 1.64 23.96
CA ASP A 181 31.69 0.81 22.79
C ASP A 181 30.66 1.49 21.90
N PHE A 182 30.92 1.47 20.60
CA PHE A 182 30.04 2.04 19.60
C PHE A 182 29.43 0.95 18.73
N THR A 183 28.11 0.96 18.59
CA THR A 183 27.41 0.18 17.56
C THR A 183 26.91 1.15 16.51
N PHE A 184 27.32 0.93 15.27
CA PHE A 184 26.76 1.55 14.08
C PHE A 184 25.89 0.52 13.38
N ALA A 185 24.64 0.84 13.11
CA ALA A 185 23.77 -0.04 12.35
C ALA A 185 23.01 0.75 11.28
N LEU A 186 22.79 0.11 10.13
CA LEU A 186 21.99 0.61 9.02
C LEU A 186 21.06 -0.50 8.57
N TYR A 187 19.79 -0.19 8.48
CA TYR A 187 18.76 -1.02 7.87
C TYR A 187 18.23 -0.25 6.68
N GLY A 188 18.08 -0.88 5.53
CA GLY A 188 17.52 -0.26 4.34
C GLY A 188 16.70 -1.26 3.56
N ALA A 189 15.52 -0.86 3.12
CA ALA A 189 14.67 -1.63 2.23
C ALA A 189 14.44 -0.81 0.96
N ARG A 190 14.68 -1.41 -0.20
CA ARG A 190 14.46 -0.78 -1.50
C ARG A 190 13.58 -1.66 -2.36
N LEU A 191 12.46 -1.11 -2.79
CA LEU A 191 11.63 -1.73 -3.80
C LEU A 191 12.30 -1.56 -5.17
N LEU A 192 12.43 -2.66 -5.89
CA LEU A 192 12.85 -2.70 -7.29
C LEU A 192 11.64 -2.82 -8.22
N ARG A 193 10.56 -3.40 -7.71
CA ARG A 193 9.30 -3.63 -8.43
C ARG A 193 8.13 -3.43 -7.50
N PHE A 194 7.16 -2.65 -7.94
CA PHE A 194 5.84 -2.53 -7.33
C PHE A 194 4.86 -2.17 -8.44
N ARG A 195 4.25 -3.20 -9.03
CA ARG A 195 3.35 -3.02 -10.17
C ARG A 195 2.11 -3.89 -10.02
N SER A 196 1.00 -3.39 -10.54
CA SER A 196 -0.29 -4.08 -10.54
C SER A 196 -0.84 -4.15 -11.95
N LEU A 197 -1.60 -5.20 -12.21
CA LEU A 197 -2.35 -5.40 -13.45
C LEU A 197 -3.80 -5.65 -13.05
N SER A 198 -4.66 -4.66 -13.25
CA SER A 198 -6.10 -4.87 -13.15
C SER A 198 -6.55 -5.87 -14.21
N ARG A 199 -7.60 -6.63 -13.92
CA ARG A 199 -8.24 -7.57 -14.85
C ARG A 199 -8.60 -6.93 -16.19
N THR A 200 -8.92 -5.64 -16.17
CA THR A 200 -9.36 -4.90 -17.35
C THR A 200 -8.20 -4.31 -18.15
N ALA A 201 -7.02 -4.24 -17.55
CA ALA A 201 -5.85 -3.63 -18.16
C ALA A 201 -5.05 -4.65 -18.99
N THR A 202 -4.46 -4.18 -20.08
CA THR A 202 -3.49 -4.92 -20.89
C THR A 202 -2.07 -4.75 -20.38
N ASP A 203 -1.79 -3.60 -19.76
CA ASP A 203 -0.45 -3.19 -19.36
C ASP A 203 -0.34 -3.04 -17.84
N TRP A 204 0.84 -3.38 -17.32
CA TRP A 204 1.16 -3.21 -15.91
C TRP A 204 1.27 -1.74 -15.54
N SER A 205 0.59 -1.34 -14.47
CA SER A 205 0.76 -0.04 -13.84
C SER A 205 1.77 -0.13 -12.69
N SER A 206 2.82 0.70 -12.76
CA SER A 206 3.82 0.81 -11.69
C SER A 206 3.47 1.97 -10.78
N SER A 207 3.61 1.78 -9.47
CA SER A 207 3.41 2.85 -8.49
C SER A 207 4.69 3.18 -7.70
N LEU A 208 5.85 2.75 -8.21
CA LEU A 208 7.14 2.87 -7.55
C LEU A 208 7.82 4.23 -7.82
N GLY A 209 7.81 5.10 -6.81
CA GLY A 209 8.34 6.46 -6.82
C GLY A 209 7.47 7.47 -7.57
N GLU A 210 6.53 7.00 -8.39
CA GLU A 210 5.49 7.78 -9.02
C GLU A 210 4.24 6.91 -9.09
N GLY A 211 3.07 7.44 -8.75
CA GLY A 211 1.82 6.68 -8.82
C GLY A 211 0.59 7.60 -8.78
N VAL A 212 -0.57 7.03 -9.10
CA VAL A 212 -1.86 7.74 -9.14
C VAL A 212 -2.60 7.54 -7.81
N GLY A 213 -3.25 8.58 -7.30
CA GLY A 213 -4.01 8.53 -6.05
C GLY A 213 -3.16 8.07 -4.86
N ASP A 214 -3.64 7.04 -4.14
CA ASP A 214 -2.93 6.50 -2.95
C ASP A 214 -2.01 5.32 -3.29
N SER A 215 -1.77 5.06 -4.57
CA SER A 215 -0.92 3.94 -4.99
C SER A 215 0.56 4.26 -4.94
N ALA A 216 0.95 5.54 -5.00
CA ALA A 216 2.35 5.95 -5.02
C ALA A 216 3.12 5.42 -3.79
N ARG A 217 4.30 4.84 -4.02
CA ARG A 217 5.15 4.28 -2.97
C ARG A 217 6.55 4.87 -3.06
N PRO A 218 7.20 5.25 -1.95
CA PRO A 218 8.60 5.63 -1.96
C PRO A 218 9.47 4.47 -2.43
N LYS A 219 10.57 4.77 -3.12
CA LYS A 219 11.45 3.72 -3.68
C LYS A 219 12.23 2.97 -2.61
N TYR A 220 12.53 3.63 -1.49
CA TYR A 220 13.26 3.03 -0.39
C TYR A 220 12.98 3.73 0.94
N GLN A 221 13.22 3.00 2.02
CA GLN A 221 13.27 3.49 3.38
C GLN A 221 14.56 3.02 4.04
N ALA A 222 15.10 3.80 4.96
CA ALA A 222 16.30 3.46 5.70
C ALA A 222 16.22 3.91 7.15
N GLN A 223 16.85 3.15 8.04
CA GLN A 223 17.04 3.48 9.44
C GLN A 223 18.50 3.32 9.82
N GLY A 224 19.14 4.40 10.24
CA GLY A 224 20.45 4.40 10.87
C GLY A 224 20.33 4.39 12.39
N LEU A 225 21.27 3.75 13.07
CA LEU A 225 21.48 3.80 14.51
C LEU A 225 22.95 4.01 14.81
N VAL A 226 23.23 4.99 15.66
CA VAL A 226 24.50 5.09 16.40
C VAL A 226 24.18 4.90 17.86
N ARG A 227 24.74 3.86 18.48
CA ARG A 227 24.66 3.62 19.92
C ARG A 227 26.04 3.71 20.52
N TRP A 228 26.16 4.45 21.60
CA TRP A 228 27.35 4.54 22.41
C TRP A 228 27.05 4.02 23.82
N ASN A 229 27.80 3.03 24.27
CA ASN A 229 27.73 2.50 25.62
C ASN A 229 29.01 2.85 26.37
N TYR A 230 28.86 3.45 27.54
CA TYR A 230 29.97 3.77 28.42
C TYR A 230 29.53 3.51 29.85
N THR A 231 30.09 2.45 30.45
CA THR A 231 29.74 1.97 31.79
C THR A 231 28.22 1.79 31.95
N ASP A 232 27.59 2.61 32.78
CA ASP A 232 26.16 2.59 33.11
C ASP A 232 25.31 3.46 32.18
N HIS A 233 25.95 4.12 31.21
CA HIS A 233 25.33 5.08 30.31
C HIS A 233 25.22 4.53 28.90
N THR A 234 24.07 4.76 28.27
CA THR A 234 23.84 4.48 26.85
C THR A 234 23.29 5.73 26.20
N LEU A 235 23.92 6.21 25.13
CA LEU A 235 23.36 7.18 24.20
C LEU A 235 22.97 6.45 22.91
N SER A 236 21.80 6.75 22.35
CA SER A 236 21.37 6.21 21.07
C SER A 236 20.80 7.34 20.21
N VAL A 237 21.27 7.43 18.98
CA VAL A 237 20.77 8.32 17.94
C VAL A 237 20.20 7.44 16.84
N TYR A 238 18.93 7.64 16.49
CA TYR A 238 18.30 7.02 15.33
C TYR A 238 18.10 8.07 14.26
N ALA A 239 18.28 7.69 13.00
CA ALA A 239 17.90 8.47 11.83
C ALA A 239 16.96 7.61 10.99
N ARG A 240 15.74 8.07 10.76
CA ARG A 240 14.73 7.39 9.93
C ARG A 240 14.50 8.20 8.67
N HIS A 241 14.66 7.57 7.52
CA HIS A 241 14.58 8.22 6.23
C HIS A 241 13.61 7.49 5.30
N THR A 242 12.78 8.26 4.60
CA THR A 242 11.92 7.76 3.52
C THR A 242 12.17 8.57 2.27
N ALA A 243 12.32 7.89 1.14
CA ALA A 243 12.50 8.55 -0.14
C ALA A 243 11.26 9.33 -0.57
N GLY A 244 11.45 10.41 -1.33
CA GLY A 244 10.34 11.12 -1.96
C GLY A 244 9.62 10.30 -3.04
N TYR A 245 8.43 10.77 -3.41
CA TYR A 245 7.60 10.20 -4.47
C TYR A 245 6.72 11.26 -5.13
N ILE A 246 6.24 10.97 -6.33
CA ILE A 246 5.46 11.90 -7.14
C ILE A 246 4.04 11.37 -7.36
N ARG A 247 3.08 12.29 -7.40
CA ARG A 247 1.69 12.05 -7.80
C ARG A 247 1.29 13.03 -8.89
N PRO A 248 1.44 12.64 -10.16
CA PRO A 248 1.17 13.52 -11.29
C PRO A 248 -0.28 13.99 -11.36
N ASP A 249 -1.23 13.13 -10.99
CA ASP A 249 -2.67 13.41 -10.98
C ASP A 249 -3.06 14.51 -9.98
N ALA A 250 -2.33 14.61 -8.87
CA ALA A 250 -2.49 15.65 -7.87
C ALA A 250 -1.58 16.87 -8.10
N GLY A 251 -0.67 16.81 -9.09
CA GLY A 251 0.40 17.81 -9.23
C GLY A 251 1.29 17.92 -7.99
N PHE A 252 1.43 16.81 -7.26
CA PHE A 252 2.08 16.78 -5.94
C PHE A 252 3.40 16.00 -5.99
N GLU A 253 4.43 16.54 -5.35
CA GLU A 253 5.71 15.90 -5.15
C GLU A 253 6.04 15.90 -3.65
N ALA A 254 6.11 14.71 -3.05
CA ALA A 254 6.60 14.54 -1.70
C ALA A 254 8.14 14.54 -1.74
N PRO A 255 8.83 15.49 -1.09
CA PRO A 255 10.27 15.40 -0.88
C PRO A 255 10.63 14.17 -0.04
N SER A 256 11.93 13.88 0.05
CA SER A 256 12.39 12.87 0.99
C SER A 256 12.34 13.37 2.42
N HIS A 257 11.86 12.53 3.32
CA HIS A 257 11.68 12.86 4.74
C HIS A 257 12.79 12.26 5.59
N THR A 258 13.29 12.99 6.61
CA THR A 258 14.24 12.44 7.59
C THR A 258 13.96 12.91 9.00
N GLU A 259 13.73 11.97 9.91
CA GLU A 259 13.55 12.24 11.34
C GLU A 259 14.72 11.70 12.16
N TYR A 260 15.09 12.43 13.21
CA TYR A 260 16.14 12.03 14.15
C TYR A 260 15.59 11.86 15.55
N ASP A 261 15.90 10.72 16.18
CA ASP A 261 15.51 10.45 17.56
C ASP A 261 16.76 10.38 18.45
N LEU A 262 16.73 11.05 19.59
CA LEU A 262 17.82 11.06 20.57
C LEU A 262 17.35 10.44 21.87
N ILE A 263 18.02 9.39 22.33
CA ILE A 263 17.64 8.66 23.55
C ILE A 263 18.88 8.47 24.42
N TYR A 264 18.82 8.97 25.65
CA TYR A 264 19.81 8.73 26.68
C TYR A 264 19.24 7.84 27.78
N ARG A 265 20.02 6.85 28.20
CA ARG A 265 19.66 5.91 29.26
C ARG A 265 20.78 5.81 30.28
N TRP A 266 20.40 5.80 31.55
CA TRP A 266 21.31 5.56 32.67
C TRP A 266 20.77 4.42 33.54
N THR A 267 21.60 3.39 33.72
CA THR A 267 21.37 2.32 34.71
C THR A 267 21.94 2.78 36.04
N THR A 268 21.10 2.93 37.05
CA THR A 268 21.50 3.53 38.31
C THR A 268 22.06 2.48 39.27
N PRO A 269 22.89 2.87 40.25
CA PRO A 269 23.42 1.93 41.26
C PRO A 269 22.37 1.33 42.21
N TRP A 270 21.13 1.82 42.16
CA TRP A 270 20.02 1.38 43.01
C TRP A 270 19.00 0.53 42.24
N ASP A 271 19.47 -0.23 41.24
CA ASP A 271 18.64 -1.09 40.39
C ASP A 271 17.51 -0.31 39.68
N GLY A 272 17.81 0.93 39.31
CA GLY A 272 16.92 1.79 38.54
C GLY A 272 17.40 1.95 37.10
N ARG A 273 16.50 2.39 36.23
CA ARG A 273 16.81 2.81 34.87
C ARG A 273 16.03 4.07 34.56
N ILE A 274 16.76 5.15 34.31
CA ILE A 274 16.21 6.42 33.84
C ILE A 274 16.45 6.49 32.34
N THR A 275 15.44 6.92 31.58
CA THR A 275 15.54 7.18 30.15
C THR A 275 14.97 8.55 29.87
N ILE A 276 15.75 9.37 29.18
CA ILE A 276 15.37 10.70 28.71
C ILE A 276 15.51 10.65 27.20
N GLY A 277 14.46 10.99 26.47
CA GLY A 277 14.51 10.97 25.01
C GLY A 277 13.71 12.08 24.38
N VAL A 278 14.04 12.35 23.12
CA VAL A 278 13.31 13.27 22.25
C VAL A 278 13.16 12.55 20.91
N ILE A 279 11.90 12.29 20.52
CA ILE A 279 11.54 11.79 19.20
C ILE A 279 11.43 12.99 18.28
N ASN A 280 11.90 12.86 17.03
CA ASN A 280 11.89 13.93 16.04
C ASN A 280 12.53 15.24 16.57
N VAL A 281 13.80 15.18 16.95
CA VAL A 281 14.55 16.31 17.55
C VAL A 281 14.56 17.54 16.65
N THR A 282 14.54 17.34 15.34
CA THR A 282 14.54 18.39 14.31
C THR A 282 13.18 19.05 14.10
N ASP A 283 12.10 18.52 14.69
CA ASP A 283 10.73 19.05 14.51
C ASP A 283 10.29 18.99 13.04
N GLU A 284 10.66 17.91 12.33
CA GLU A 284 10.29 17.76 10.92
C GLU A 284 8.79 17.40 10.82
N ASP A 285 8.01 18.21 10.11
CA ASP A 285 6.59 17.97 9.88
C ASP A 285 6.38 16.94 8.75
N PRO A 286 5.30 16.13 8.80
CA PRO A 286 4.99 15.18 7.74
C PRO A 286 4.65 15.88 6.42
N GLU A 287 4.91 15.24 5.27
CA GLU A 287 4.49 15.75 3.98
C GLU A 287 2.98 15.56 3.77
N ILE A 288 2.21 16.64 3.95
CA ILE A 288 0.76 16.64 3.74
C ILE A 288 0.44 17.16 2.34
N ASP A 289 -0.26 16.35 1.55
CA ASP A 289 -0.87 16.82 0.30
C ASP A 289 -2.06 17.74 0.56
N SER A 290 -2.33 18.61 -0.40
CA SER A 290 -3.49 19.48 -0.45
C SER A 290 -4.78 18.74 -0.03
N PHE A 291 -5.50 19.37 0.91
CA PHE A 291 -6.67 18.89 1.64
C PHE A 291 -7.91 18.46 0.80
N ALA A 292 -7.77 18.17 -0.49
CA ALA A 292 -8.88 17.77 -1.35
C ALA A 292 -9.47 16.39 -0.96
N SER A 293 -8.74 15.57 -0.21
CA SER A 293 -9.28 14.38 0.44
C SER A 293 -8.33 13.93 1.56
N PRO A 294 -8.79 13.71 2.81
CA PRO A 294 -7.93 13.16 3.87
C PRO A 294 -7.54 11.73 3.48
N ARG A 295 -6.35 11.58 2.89
CA ARG A 295 -5.91 10.30 2.32
C ARG A 295 -4.99 9.55 3.30
N PRO A 296 -5.25 8.25 3.56
CA PRO A 296 -4.51 7.44 4.55
C PRO A 296 -3.01 7.29 4.32
N ALA A 297 -2.55 7.39 3.06
CA ALA A 297 -1.18 6.99 2.70
C ALA A 297 -0.09 7.82 3.38
N VAL A 298 -0.36 9.09 3.72
CA VAL A 298 0.58 9.94 4.49
C VAL A 298 0.70 9.44 5.93
N TYR A 299 -0.40 8.97 6.53
CA TYR A 299 -0.43 8.46 7.91
C TYR A 299 0.30 7.13 8.09
N ASP A 300 0.43 6.35 7.02
CA ASP A 300 1.14 5.07 7.06
C ASP A 300 2.66 5.22 6.85
N LEU A 301 3.11 6.34 6.28
CA LEU A 301 4.53 6.56 5.94
C LEU A 301 5.30 7.32 7.04
N TYR A 302 4.64 8.25 7.72
CA TYR A 302 5.29 9.20 8.64
C TYR A 302 4.52 9.35 9.94
N SER A 303 5.25 9.74 10.99
CA SER A 303 4.61 10.22 12.21
C SER A 303 3.92 11.56 11.93
N LEU A 304 2.74 11.77 12.51
CA LEU A 304 2.13 13.10 12.56
C LEU A 304 2.63 13.95 13.72
N ASP A 305 3.33 13.32 14.66
CA ASP A 305 3.86 14.00 15.82
C ASP A 305 5.13 14.77 15.43
N GLY A 306 5.18 16.06 15.79
CA GLY A 306 6.40 16.85 15.77
C GLY A 306 7.39 16.42 16.85
N ARG A 307 8.14 17.35 17.44
CA ARG A 307 9.12 17.02 18.50
C ARG A 307 8.45 16.57 19.79
N VAL A 308 8.71 15.33 20.21
CA VAL A 308 8.14 14.73 21.45
C VAL A 308 9.23 14.41 22.48
N PRO A 309 9.45 15.28 23.50
CA PRO A 309 10.31 14.94 24.63
C PRO A 309 9.59 14.02 25.63
N TYR A 310 10.32 13.06 26.19
CA TYR A 310 9.79 12.16 27.21
C TYR A 310 10.84 11.75 28.24
N VAL A 311 10.35 11.34 29.42
CA VAL A 311 11.15 10.75 30.49
C VAL A 311 10.45 9.50 30.99
N SER A 312 11.22 8.44 31.22
CA SER A 312 10.75 7.17 31.77
C SER A 312 11.66 6.71 32.90
N TYR A 313 11.07 6.14 33.95
CA TYR A 313 11.78 5.46 35.03
C TYR A 313 11.26 4.03 35.17
N ARG A 314 12.18 3.08 35.32
CA ARG A 314 11.88 1.67 35.64
C ARG A 314 12.77 1.24 36.80
N HIS A 315 12.18 0.58 37.78
CA HIS A 315 12.92 -0.06 38.88
C HIS A 315 12.88 -1.58 38.72
N PHE A 316 13.98 -2.23 39.01
CA PHE A 316 14.10 -3.69 39.03
C PHE A 316 14.15 -4.14 40.49
N PHE A 317 13.34 -5.15 40.82
CA PHE A 317 13.24 -5.76 42.16
C PHE A 317 13.90 -7.13 42.17
#